data_AF-A0A3D5YDP9-F1
#
_entry.id   AF-A0A3D5YDP9-F1
#
_cell.length_a   1.000
_cell.length_b   1.000
_cell.length_c   1.000
_cell.angle_alpha   90.00
_cell.angle_beta   90.00
_cell.angle_gamma   90.00
#
_symmetry.space_group_name_H-M   'P 1'
#
loop_
_entity.id
_entity.type
_entity.pdbx_description
1 polymer ?
#
loop_
_entity_poly.entity_id
_entity_poly.type
_entity_poly.pdbx_seq_one_letter_code
_entity_poly.pdbx_strand_id
1 'polypeptide(L)' 'MVVGDIVYIEEGDSIPADIRIIENNNLQTNDFALTGESSPVSKFTHAIKGDVVL' A
#
# COMPACT_ATOMS: atom_id res chain seq x y z
N MET A 1 -1.78 5.76 15.13
CA MET A 1 -1.93 4.30 15.00
C MET A 1 -0.77 3.63 15.68
N VAL A 2 -0.99 2.44 16.22
CA VAL A 2 0.04 1.54 16.75
C VAL A 2 0.09 0.26 15.91
N VAL A 3 1.15 -0.53 16.08
CA VAL A 3 1.28 -1.82 15.40
C VAL A 3 0.13 -2.74 15.80
N GLY A 4 -0.60 -3.27 14.81
CA GLY A 4 -1.75 -4.14 15.00
C GLY A 4 -3.11 -3.47 14.75
N ASP A 5 -3.15 -2.15 14.60
CA ASP A 5 -4.39 -1.45 14.22
C ASP A 5 -4.85 -1.85 12.81
N ILE A 6 -6.17 -2.00 12.64
CA ILE A 6 -6.81 -2.09 11.33
C ILE A 6 -7.23 -0.69 10.91
N VAL A 7 -6.90 -0.31 9.69
CA VAL A 7 -7.32 0.97 9.11
C VAL A 7 -8.03 0.80 7.81
N TYR A 8 -8.97 1.71 7.60
CA TYR A 8 -9.69 1.88 6.34
C TYR A 8 -9.10 3.09 5.62
N ILE A 9 -8.92 2.97 4.31
CA ILE A 9 -8.31 3.99 3.46
C ILE A 9 -9.22 4.19 2.25
N GLU A 10 -9.52 5.46 1.95
CA GLU A 10 -10.31 5.86 0.79
C GLU A 10 -9.47 6.60 -0.25
N GLU A 11 -10.06 6.88 -1.41
CA GLU A 11 -9.41 7.66 -2.45
C GLU A 11 -9.10 9.08 -1.94
N GLY A 12 -7.86 9.52 -2.15
CA GLY A 12 -7.37 10.82 -1.71
C GLY A 12 -6.70 10.80 -0.33
N ASP A 13 -6.85 9.71 0.44
CA ASP A 13 -6.14 9.56 1.70
C ASP A 13 -4.65 9.33 1.46
N SER A 14 -3.83 9.90 2.36
CA SER A 14 -2.42 9.57 2.44
C SER A 14 -2.24 8.28 3.25
N ILE A 15 -1.30 7.43 2.81
CA ILE A 15 -0.96 6.20 3.53
C ILE A 15 -0.25 6.58 4.85
N PRO A 16 -0.81 6.26 6.04
CA PRO A 16 -0.32 6.81 7.31
C PRO A 16 0.90 6.09 7.89
N ALA A 17 1.20 4.88 7.42
CA ALA A 17 2.31 4.03 7.85
C ALA A 17 2.54 2.91 6.83
N ASP A 18 3.58 2.10 7.04
CA ASP A 18 3.73 0.84 6.30
C ASP A 18 2.64 -0.15 6.71
N ILE A 19 1.84 -0.59 5.73
CA ILE A 19 0.61 -1.37 5.98
C ILE A 19 0.62 -2.66 5.16
N ARG A 20 0.12 -3.74 5.78
CA ARG A 20 -0.24 -4.97 5.09
C ARG A 20 -1.69 -4.91 4.64
N ILE A 21 -1.91 -4.97 3.34
CA ILE A 21 -3.26 -4.98 2.76
C ILE A 21 -3.89 -6.36 2.99
N ILE A 22 -5.03 -6.37 3.69
CA ILE A 22 -5.80 -7.58 4.00
C ILE A 22 -7.07 -7.69 3.14
N GLU A 23 -7.62 -6.57 2.68
CA GLU A 23 -8.77 -6.46 1.79
C GLU A 23 -8.62 -5.19 0.93
N ASN A 24 -9.10 -5.20 -0.33
CA ASN A 24 -9.18 -4.00 -1.15
C ASN A 24 -10.25 -4.12 -2.25
N ASN A 25 -10.66 -2.97 -2.81
CA ASN A 25 -11.50 -2.88 -3.99
C ASN A 25 -10.82 -1.99 -5.04
N ASN A 26 -10.00 -2.59 -5.91
CA ASN A 26 -9.23 -1.91 -6.95
C ASN A 26 -8.31 -0.78 -6.42
N LEU A 27 -7.68 -1.02 -5.26
CA LEU A 27 -6.78 -0.04 -4.64
C LEU A 27 -5.57 0.24 -5.55
N GLN A 28 -5.33 1.52 -5.80
CA GLN A 28 -4.15 2.04 -6.48
C GLN A 28 -3.51 3.13 -5.64
N THR A 29 -2.18 3.18 -5.61
CA THR A 29 -1.43 4.25 -4.92
C THR A 29 -0.49 4.94 -5.88
N ASN A 30 -0.12 6.17 -5.54
CA ASN A 30 0.95 6.88 -6.20
C ASN A 30 2.24 6.71 -5.37
N ASP A 31 3.23 6.04 -5.95
CA ASP A 31 4.49 5.72 -5.27
C ASP A 31 5.61 6.72 -5.62
N PHE A 32 5.27 7.92 -6.14
CA PHE A 32 6.23 8.94 -6.57
C PHE A 32 7.29 9.27 -5.51
N ALA A 33 6.90 9.33 -4.24
CA ALA A 33 7.82 9.61 -3.15
C ALA A 33 8.89 8.50 -2.95
N LEU A 34 8.62 7.27 -3.42
CA LEU A 34 9.49 6.11 -3.28
C LEU A 34 10.27 5.81 -4.56
N THR A 35 9.64 5.97 -5.72
CA THR A 35 10.20 5.54 -7.03
C THR A 35 10.52 6.70 -7.97
N GLY A 36 9.96 7.89 -7.74
CA GLY A 36 10.00 9.02 -8.67
C GLY A 36 8.98 8.91 -9.82
N GLU A 37 8.18 7.84 -9.87
CA GLU A 37 7.19 7.61 -10.91
C GLU A 37 5.79 8.00 -10.42
N SER A 38 5.08 8.84 -11.18
CA SER A 38 3.74 9.33 -10.80
C SER A 38 2.59 8.44 -11.26
N SER A 39 2.87 7.36 -12.00
CA SER A 39 1.86 6.45 -12.52
C SER A 39 1.24 5.64 -11.37
N PRO A 40 -0.10 5.54 -11.27
CA PRO A 40 -0.75 4.73 -10.24
C PRO A 40 -0.36 3.25 -10.34
N VAL A 41 -0.06 2.65 -9.19
CA VAL A 41 0.32 1.24 -9.08
C VAL A 41 -0.76 0.47 -8.33
N SER A 42 -1.25 -0.61 -8.94
CA SER A 42 -2.25 -1.50 -8.32
C SER A 42 -1.65 -2.28 -7.16
N LYS A 43 -2.41 -2.42 -6.08
CA LYS A 43 -2.01 -3.16 -4.88
C LYS A 43 -2.89 -4.39 -4.67
N PHE A 44 -2.30 -5.42 -4.07
CA PHE A 44 -2.91 -6.74 -3.94
C PHE A 44 -2.75 -7.30 -2.54
N THR A 45 -3.67 -8.16 -2.13
CA THR A 45 -3.66 -8.84 -0.83
C THR A 45 -2.73 -10.06 -0.80
N HIS A 46 -2.35 -10.61 -1.95
CA HIS A 46 -1.52 -11.80 -2.01
C HIS A 46 -0.14 -11.55 -1.38
N ALA A 47 0.44 -12.60 -0.80
CA ALA A 47 1.81 -12.52 -0.31
C ALA A 47 2.77 -12.27 -1.49
N ILE A 48 3.79 -11.45 -1.26
CA ILE A 48 4.89 -11.30 -2.22
C ILE A 48 5.70 -12.60 -2.19
N LYS A 49 5.97 -13.18 -3.35
CA LYS A 49 6.75 -14.42 -3.47
C LYS A 49 8.22 -14.08 -3.64
N GLY A 50 9.09 -14.83 -2.96
CA GLY A 50 10.55 -14.65 -3.02
C GLY A 50 11.07 -13.69 -1.96
N ASP A 51 12.40 -13.56 -1.88
CA ASP A 51 13.04 -12.60 -1.00
C ASP A 51 12.91 -11.20 -1.57
N VAL A 52 12.34 -10.31 -0.77
CA VAL A 52 12.35 -8.87 -1.06
C VAL A 52 13.62 -8.32 -0.42
N VAL A 53 14.55 -7.87 -1.24
CA VAL A 53 15.74 -7.17 -0.75
C VAL A 53 15.27 -5.80 -0.26
N LEU A 54 15.44 -5.55 1.04
CA LEU A 54 15.17 -4.25 1.68
C LEU A 54 16.24 -3.23 1.29
#